data_AF-A0A9E5TE94-F1
#
_entry.id   AF-A0A9E5TE94-F1
#
_cell.length_a   1.000
_cell.length_b   1.000
_cell.length_c   1.000
_cell.angle_alpha   90.00
_cell.angle_beta   90.00
_cell.angle_gamma   90.00
#
_symmetry.space_group_name_H-M   'P 1'
#
loop_
_entity.id
_entity.type
_entity.pdbx_description
1 polymer ?
#
loop_
_entity_poly.entity_id
_entity_poly.type
_entity_poly.pdbx_seq_one_letter_code
_entity_poly.pdbx_strand_id
1 'polypeptide(L)'
;MSTDKQQRCERCVAFLPWLEIEEALQIGAVRFVPFAINSPAPELACLADSLKIILSSYRDIKNQPRAACTVAYLAGRKPHDKLSSEDTRVISRASTLLSLAAMAVNKYCTHSEPYANGTVFLPYFQHFTEPVDHIAIDSRRRDGSSMSGGWKHGKIHFTMPIECTLATRPVKVDTTFAKALEEAQADGSALGKRLPAAISFFGLANTDSGWMLPEAEVITSVAAFEQLVGAHTAQDLSKRIGSLLRPYGRRSVSDVLIARRSIWLGATYDKKRKTWLSDLVKAENEKRWSVHQKWAQEIHWLRSSFVHGGTLPKRDWGWSILEHLLMGAFVFPLLVKILLAKEDYYALTEADLCRCESIDPLLAHTNWFDSEGNSWMTGWQKTISDVTQKRRWQVVREKVKSSLNKNGGDS
;
A
#
# COMPACT_ATOMS: atom_id res chain seq x y z
N MET A 1 -10.31 56.42 16.08
CA MET A 1 -9.98 55.63 14.88
C MET A 1 -10.59 54.25 15.04
N SER A 2 -11.78 54.05 14.47
CA SER A 2 -12.47 52.76 14.46
C SER A 2 -11.74 51.88 13.46
N THR A 3 -10.91 50.94 13.93
CA THR A 3 -10.34 49.91 13.08
C THR A 3 -11.48 49.03 12.61
N ASP A 4 -11.81 49.19 11.33
CA ASP A 4 -12.72 48.34 10.60
C ASP A 4 -12.31 46.89 10.86
N LYS A 5 -13.10 46.17 11.68
CA LYS A 5 -12.87 44.74 11.97
C LYS A 5 -13.25 44.00 10.70
N GLN A 6 -12.34 44.02 9.73
CA GLN A 6 -12.43 43.26 8.50
C GLN A 6 -12.72 41.82 8.90
N GLN A 7 -13.92 41.34 8.59
CA GLN A 7 -14.43 40.06 9.02
C GLN A 7 -13.53 38.98 8.41
N ARG A 8 -12.61 38.45 9.22
CA ARG A 8 -11.68 37.40 8.78
C ARG A 8 -12.50 36.16 8.43
N CYS A 9 -12.56 35.85 7.14
CA CYS A 9 -13.15 34.60 6.68
C CYS A 9 -12.22 33.45 7.04
N GLU A 10 -12.66 32.61 7.97
CA GLU A 10 -11.97 31.37 8.33
C GLU A 10 -12.15 30.35 7.19
N ARG A 11 -11.04 29.76 6.76
CA ARG A 11 -10.97 28.76 5.68
C ARG A 11 -10.16 27.56 6.13
N CYS A 12 -10.33 26.44 5.45
CA CYS A 12 -9.55 25.22 5.68
C CYS A 12 -9.17 24.61 4.33
N VAL A 13 -7.90 24.25 4.14
CA VAL A 13 -7.47 23.46 2.98
C VAL A 13 -6.98 22.10 3.44
N ALA A 14 -7.48 21.04 2.80
CA ALA A 14 -6.94 19.70 2.95
C ALA A 14 -5.98 19.40 1.78
N PHE A 15 -4.77 18.94 2.09
CA PHE A 15 -3.77 18.64 1.06
C PHE A 15 -2.77 17.59 1.55
N LEU A 16 -2.09 16.97 0.60
CA LEU A 16 -1.06 15.97 0.81
C LEU A 16 0.28 16.61 0.38
N PRO A 17 1.05 17.20 1.30
CA PRO A 17 2.21 18.04 0.97
C PRO A 17 3.34 17.27 0.27
N TRP A 18 3.40 15.96 0.49
CA TRP A 18 4.44 15.06 0.00
C TRP A 18 4.00 14.20 -1.18
N LEU A 19 2.74 14.36 -1.62
CA LEU A 19 2.19 13.62 -2.75
C LEU A 19 2.04 14.53 -3.95
N GLU A 20 2.57 14.08 -5.08
CA GLU A 20 2.27 14.60 -6.40
C GLU A 20 1.61 13.48 -7.20
N ILE A 21 0.47 13.75 -7.83
CA ILE A 21 -0.20 12.83 -8.78
C ILE A 21 -0.18 13.47 -10.16
N GLU A 22 -0.22 12.66 -11.22
CA GLU A 22 -0.18 13.17 -12.59
C GLU A 22 -1.50 13.84 -13.01
N GLU A 23 -2.62 13.25 -12.59
CA GLU A 23 -3.96 13.63 -13.03
C GLU A 23 -4.90 13.76 -11.83
N ALA A 24 -5.91 14.62 -11.97
CA ALA A 24 -6.98 14.71 -10.97
C ALA A 24 -7.77 13.39 -10.94
N LEU A 25 -8.09 12.92 -9.74
CA LEU A 25 -8.84 11.70 -9.52
C LEU A 25 -9.90 11.92 -8.44
N GLN A 26 -10.99 11.16 -8.53
CA GLN A 26 -12.05 11.18 -7.54
C GLN A 26 -12.14 9.80 -6.89
N ILE A 27 -12.20 9.78 -5.56
CA ILE A 27 -12.45 8.58 -4.75
C ILE A 27 -13.57 8.93 -3.78
N GLY A 28 -14.74 8.35 -4.01
CA GLY A 28 -15.94 8.66 -3.26
C GLY A 28 -16.36 10.11 -3.48
N ALA A 29 -16.69 10.76 -2.37
CA ALA A 29 -17.00 12.18 -2.35
C ALA A 29 -15.76 13.09 -2.41
N VAL A 30 -14.53 12.57 -2.55
CA VAL A 30 -13.30 13.37 -2.44
C VAL A 30 -12.60 13.45 -3.79
N ARG A 31 -12.30 14.68 -4.22
CA ARG A 31 -11.45 14.97 -5.38
C ARG A 31 -10.04 15.24 -4.90
N PHE A 32 -9.07 14.57 -5.52
CA PHE A 32 -7.64 14.78 -5.36
C PHE A 32 -7.10 15.41 -6.64
N VAL A 33 -6.44 16.55 -6.50
CA VAL A 33 -6.12 17.41 -7.65
C VAL A 33 -4.68 17.86 -7.53
N PRO A 34 -3.86 17.64 -8.58
CA PRO A 34 -2.49 18.13 -8.56
C PRO A 34 -2.46 19.65 -8.53
N PHE A 35 -1.62 20.20 -7.67
CA PHE A 35 -1.37 21.62 -7.55
C PHE A 35 0.12 21.90 -7.79
N ALA A 36 0.42 22.84 -8.66
CA ALA A 36 1.74 23.39 -8.86
C ALA A 36 1.67 24.92 -8.85
N ILE A 37 2.56 25.59 -8.10
CA ILE A 37 2.54 27.06 -7.93
C ILE A 37 2.57 27.80 -9.27
N ASN A 38 3.34 27.31 -10.23
CA ASN A 38 3.53 27.96 -11.53
C ASN A 38 2.46 27.57 -12.57
N SER A 39 1.62 26.59 -12.27
CA SER A 39 0.59 26.08 -13.17
C SER A 39 -0.54 25.43 -12.37
N PRO A 40 -1.28 26.23 -11.57
CA PRO A 40 -2.37 25.69 -10.76
C PRO A 40 -3.48 25.15 -11.67
N ALA A 41 -4.08 24.02 -11.29
CA ALA A 41 -5.28 23.54 -11.96
C ALA A 41 -6.37 24.64 -11.94
N PRO A 42 -7.20 24.79 -13.00
CA PRO A 42 -8.19 25.87 -13.07
C PRO A 42 -9.11 25.96 -11.85
N GLU A 43 -9.52 24.82 -11.31
CA GLU A 43 -10.36 24.71 -10.11
C GLU A 43 -9.65 25.14 -8.80
N LEU A 44 -8.31 25.15 -8.79
CA LEU A 44 -7.49 25.59 -7.66
C LEU A 44 -6.93 27.00 -7.84
N ALA A 45 -7.21 27.68 -8.96
CA ALA A 45 -6.66 29.00 -9.27
C ALA A 45 -6.98 30.04 -8.17
N CYS A 46 -8.18 29.97 -7.58
CA CYS A 46 -8.58 30.85 -6.48
C CYS A 46 -7.75 30.68 -5.19
N LEU A 47 -6.98 29.59 -5.08
CA LEU A 47 -6.12 29.31 -3.93
C LEU A 47 -4.63 29.44 -4.23
N ALA A 48 -4.23 29.80 -5.45
CA ALA A 48 -2.83 29.79 -5.85
C ALA A 48 -1.94 30.63 -4.91
N ASP A 49 -2.34 31.87 -4.60
CA ASP A 49 -1.58 32.75 -3.71
C ASP A 49 -1.56 32.24 -2.26
N SER A 50 -2.71 31.78 -1.77
CA SER A 50 -2.83 31.21 -0.42
C SER A 50 -1.96 29.96 -0.26
N LEU A 51 -2.01 29.04 -1.22
CA LEU A 51 -1.21 27.81 -1.22
C LEU A 51 0.27 28.09 -1.40
N LYS A 52 0.67 29.09 -2.20
CA LYS A 52 2.07 29.52 -2.30
C LYS A 52 2.62 29.95 -0.94
N ILE A 53 1.84 30.70 -0.16
CA ILE A 53 2.22 31.10 1.20
C ILE A 53 2.22 29.90 2.14
N ILE A 54 1.18 29.06 2.12
CA ILE A 54 1.10 27.86 2.98
C ILE A 54 2.27 26.90 2.73
N LEU A 55 2.54 26.57 1.47
CA LEU A 55 3.61 25.66 1.06
C LEU A 55 5.02 26.22 1.32
N SER A 56 5.17 27.52 1.57
CA SER A 56 6.46 28.11 2.00
C SER A 56 6.97 27.56 3.34
N SER A 57 6.07 27.00 4.16
CA SER A 57 6.39 26.29 5.39
C SER A 57 6.78 24.83 5.18
N TYR A 58 6.49 24.22 4.03
CA TYR A 58 6.78 22.81 3.79
C TYR A 58 8.09 22.72 3.01
N ARG A 59 9.08 22.01 3.56
CA ARG A 59 10.45 21.97 3.06
C ARG A 59 10.81 20.57 2.57
N ASP A 60 11.42 20.50 1.39
CA ASP A 60 11.99 19.26 0.89
C ASP A 60 13.30 18.91 1.62
N ILE A 61 13.93 17.78 1.26
CA ILE A 61 15.23 17.36 1.82
C ILE A 61 16.40 18.31 1.50
N LYS A 62 16.21 19.24 0.54
CA LYS A 62 17.18 20.29 0.18
C LYS A 62 16.83 21.63 0.83
N ASN A 63 15.92 21.63 1.80
CA ASN A 63 15.41 22.81 2.49
C ASN A 63 14.72 23.84 1.58
N GLN A 64 14.23 23.41 0.41
CA GLN A 64 13.49 24.25 -0.51
C GLN A 64 11.99 24.19 -0.22
N PRO A 65 11.27 25.32 -0.34
CA PRO A 65 9.80 25.30 -0.30
C PRO A 65 9.22 24.32 -1.31
N ARG A 66 8.17 23.62 -0.92
CA ARG A 66 7.42 22.77 -1.84
C ARG A 66 6.74 23.63 -2.91
N ALA A 67 6.98 23.30 -4.18
CA ALA A 67 6.35 23.95 -5.32
C ALA A 67 5.10 23.24 -5.81
N ALA A 68 4.87 22.01 -5.35
CA ALA A 68 3.76 21.16 -5.75
C ALA A 68 3.27 20.27 -4.60
N CYS A 69 1.98 19.95 -4.64
CA CYS A 69 1.30 19.03 -3.74
C CYS A 69 0.02 18.49 -4.40
N THR A 70 -0.71 17.64 -3.69
CA THR A 70 -2.06 17.22 -4.08
C THR A 70 -3.07 17.85 -3.13
N VAL A 71 -4.02 18.61 -3.66
CA VAL A 71 -5.12 19.18 -2.86
C VAL A 71 -6.28 18.20 -2.84
N ALA A 72 -6.87 17.99 -1.66
CA ALA A 72 -8.04 17.14 -1.47
C ALA A 72 -9.24 17.99 -1.04
N TYR A 73 -10.40 17.79 -1.66
CA TYR A 73 -11.63 18.47 -1.24
C TYR A 73 -12.87 17.65 -1.59
N LEU A 74 -13.98 17.95 -0.91
CA LEU A 74 -15.24 17.26 -1.15
C LEU A 74 -15.89 17.74 -2.46
N ALA A 75 -16.29 16.81 -3.32
CA ALA A 75 -16.96 17.10 -4.57
C ALA A 75 -18.22 17.95 -4.34
N GLY A 76 -18.41 18.99 -5.15
CA GLY A 76 -19.50 19.96 -4.99
C GLY A 76 -19.25 21.05 -3.95
N ARG A 77 -18.11 21.03 -3.24
CA ARG A 77 -17.67 22.09 -2.32
C ARG A 77 -16.46 22.84 -2.87
N LYS A 78 -16.20 24.04 -2.35
CA LYS A 78 -14.98 24.77 -2.71
C LYS A 78 -13.78 24.15 -1.97
N PRO A 79 -12.57 24.15 -2.56
CA PRO A 79 -11.41 23.52 -1.93
C PRO A 79 -10.90 24.19 -0.63
N HIS A 80 -11.50 25.32 -0.25
CA HIS A 80 -11.17 26.08 0.96
C HIS A 80 -12.34 26.23 1.94
N ASP A 81 -13.45 25.54 1.70
CA ASP A 81 -14.58 25.56 2.61
C ASP A 81 -14.19 24.99 3.97
N LYS A 82 -14.81 25.50 5.04
CA LYS A 82 -14.60 24.99 6.40
C LYS A 82 -15.00 23.52 6.48
N LEU A 83 -14.09 22.67 6.97
CA LEU A 83 -14.32 21.23 7.11
C LEU A 83 -14.80 20.90 8.53
N SER A 84 -15.81 20.03 8.62
CA SER A 84 -16.23 19.39 9.87
C SER A 84 -15.32 18.21 10.21
N SER A 85 -15.45 17.65 11.42
CA SER A 85 -14.72 16.44 11.82
C SER A 85 -15.14 15.20 11.01
N GLU A 86 -16.36 15.18 10.47
CA GLU A 86 -16.79 14.10 9.58
C GLU A 86 -16.17 14.29 8.18
N ASP A 87 -16.10 15.52 7.69
CA ASP A 87 -15.43 15.83 6.41
C ASP A 87 -13.95 15.38 6.43
N THR A 88 -13.24 15.65 7.53
CA THR A 88 -11.82 15.23 7.66
C THR A 88 -11.66 13.72 7.71
N ARG A 89 -12.62 12.99 8.30
CA ARG A 89 -12.66 11.52 8.28
C ARG A 89 -12.91 10.97 6.88
N VAL A 90 -13.85 11.58 6.14
CA VAL A 90 -14.15 11.20 4.75
C VAL A 90 -12.91 11.40 3.87
N ILE A 91 -12.24 12.55 3.98
CA ILE A 91 -10.99 12.83 3.25
C ILE A 91 -9.89 11.83 3.64
N SER A 92 -9.71 11.58 4.94
CA SER A 92 -8.69 10.64 5.42
C SER A 92 -8.94 9.22 4.91
N ARG A 93 -10.19 8.76 4.88
CA ARG A 93 -10.57 7.45 4.33
C ARG A 93 -10.36 7.38 2.82
N ALA A 94 -10.67 8.44 2.09
CA ALA A 94 -10.38 8.47 0.65
C ALA A 94 -8.86 8.43 0.39
N SER A 95 -8.06 9.11 1.22
CA SER A 95 -6.59 9.07 1.12
C SER A 95 -6.02 7.68 1.38
N THR A 96 -6.63 6.86 2.25
CA THR A 96 -6.17 5.47 2.46
C THR A 96 -6.54 4.55 1.30
N LEU A 97 -7.67 4.78 0.62
CA LEU A 97 -7.97 4.07 -0.63
C LEU A 97 -7.02 4.48 -1.76
N LEU A 98 -6.71 5.78 -1.86
CA LEU A 98 -5.73 6.31 -2.80
C LEU A 98 -4.35 5.67 -2.57
N SER A 99 -3.93 5.56 -1.32
CA SER A 99 -2.64 4.97 -0.98
C SER A 99 -2.56 3.50 -1.39
N LEU A 100 -3.61 2.72 -1.14
CA LEU A 100 -3.66 1.32 -1.59
C LEU A 100 -3.60 1.22 -3.12
N ALA A 101 -4.34 2.06 -3.85
CA ALA A 101 -4.36 2.08 -5.30
C ALA A 101 -3.00 2.44 -5.92
N ALA A 102 -2.26 3.36 -5.29
CA ALA A 102 -0.91 3.71 -5.69
C ALA A 102 0.11 2.62 -5.35
N MET A 103 0.09 2.10 -4.11
CA MET A 103 1.00 1.03 -3.70
C MET A 103 0.79 -0.26 -4.51
N ALA A 104 -0.43 -0.49 -5.01
CA ALA A 104 -0.73 -1.61 -5.89
C ALA A 104 0.07 -1.60 -7.21
N VAL A 105 0.63 -0.47 -7.62
CA VAL A 105 1.46 -0.37 -8.84
C VAL A 105 2.95 -0.17 -8.55
N ASN A 106 3.37 -0.20 -7.28
CA ASN A 106 4.77 -0.13 -6.91
C ASN A 106 5.62 -1.17 -7.66
N LYS A 107 6.84 -0.75 -8.00
CA LYS A 107 7.89 -1.62 -8.51
C LYS A 107 8.99 -1.72 -7.45
N TYR A 108 9.17 -2.92 -6.91
CA TYR A 108 10.16 -3.17 -5.87
C TYR A 108 11.51 -3.57 -6.45
N CYS A 109 12.56 -3.41 -5.64
CA CYS A 109 13.94 -3.72 -6.01
C CYS A 109 14.40 -2.95 -7.26
N THR A 110 14.01 -1.67 -7.36
CA THR A 110 14.40 -0.74 -8.43
C THR A 110 14.97 0.54 -7.82
N HIS A 111 15.88 1.21 -8.52
CA HIS A 111 16.57 2.40 -8.00
C HIS A 111 15.95 3.74 -8.44
N SER A 112 15.07 3.74 -9.44
CA SER A 112 14.70 4.96 -10.15
C SER A 112 13.21 5.08 -10.52
N GLU A 113 12.39 4.10 -10.19
CA GLU A 113 10.96 4.17 -10.46
C GLU A 113 10.24 4.92 -9.34
N PRO A 114 9.14 5.62 -9.65
CA PRO A 114 8.27 6.18 -8.62
C PRO A 114 7.83 5.07 -7.65
N TYR A 115 7.89 5.39 -6.37
CA TYR A 115 7.56 4.47 -5.29
C TYR A 115 6.70 5.21 -4.26
N ALA A 116 5.63 4.55 -3.83
CA ALA A 116 4.64 5.10 -2.92
C ALA A 116 4.61 4.29 -1.61
N ASN A 117 4.48 4.97 -0.48
CA ASN A 117 4.28 4.35 0.84
C ASN A 117 3.17 5.08 1.61
N GLY A 118 2.74 4.56 2.74
CA GLY A 118 1.64 5.12 3.54
C GLY A 118 1.86 6.57 3.96
N THR A 119 3.12 6.97 4.19
CA THR A 119 3.47 8.31 4.70
C THR A 119 3.16 9.43 3.71
N VAL A 120 3.34 9.19 2.40
CA VAL A 120 3.08 10.25 1.39
C VAL A 120 1.59 10.58 1.27
N PHE A 121 0.69 9.69 1.69
CA PHE A 121 -0.77 9.86 1.61
C PHE A 121 -1.40 10.43 2.87
N LEU A 122 -0.61 10.91 3.84
CA LEU A 122 -1.16 11.56 5.02
C LEU A 122 -1.74 12.95 4.67
N PRO A 123 -3.06 13.18 4.85
CA PRO A 123 -3.64 14.49 4.61
C PRO A 123 -3.33 15.45 5.76
N TYR A 124 -3.05 16.71 5.40
CA TYR A 124 -2.89 17.83 6.31
C TYR A 124 -4.11 18.73 6.17
N PHE A 125 -4.68 19.12 7.30
CA PHE A 125 -5.84 20.01 7.37
C PHE A 125 -5.38 21.35 7.92
N GLN A 126 -5.17 22.33 7.03
CA GLN A 126 -4.64 23.63 7.42
C GLN A 126 -5.75 24.68 7.47
N HIS A 127 -6.05 25.13 8.69
CA HIS A 127 -6.90 26.30 8.90
C HIS A 127 -6.10 27.58 8.64
N PHE A 128 -6.73 28.55 7.98
CA PHE A 128 -6.15 29.86 7.70
C PHE A 128 -7.24 30.95 7.60
N THR A 129 -6.83 32.21 7.70
CA THR A 129 -7.67 33.37 7.42
C THR A 129 -7.09 34.16 6.27
N GLU A 130 -7.91 34.91 5.54
CA GLU A 130 -7.41 35.86 4.54
C GLU A 130 -7.24 37.28 5.11
N PRO A 131 -6.14 37.99 4.75
CA PRO A 131 -4.98 37.49 3.99
C PRO A 131 -4.17 36.44 4.77
N VAL A 132 -3.58 35.47 4.05
CA VAL A 132 -2.77 34.40 4.66
C VAL A 132 -1.47 34.99 5.20
N ASP A 133 -1.24 34.85 6.51
CA ASP A 133 -0.02 35.32 7.17
C ASP A 133 0.41 34.33 8.26
N HIS A 134 -0.53 33.95 9.13
CA HIS A 134 -0.27 33.07 10.27
C HIS A 134 -0.88 31.68 10.10
N ILE A 135 -0.24 30.71 10.76
CA ILE A 135 -0.60 29.30 10.81
C ILE A 135 -0.94 28.90 12.26
N ALA A 136 -2.00 28.11 12.40
CA ALA A 136 -2.27 27.33 13.60
C ALA A 136 -1.97 25.85 13.31
N ILE A 137 -1.25 25.22 14.22
CA ILE A 137 -0.86 23.81 14.13
C ILE A 137 -1.73 23.04 15.10
N ASP A 138 -2.48 22.07 14.59
CA ASP A 138 -3.19 21.10 15.41
C ASP A 138 -2.31 19.87 15.63
N SER A 139 -2.33 19.36 16.86
CA SER A 139 -1.60 18.16 17.26
C SER A 139 -2.55 17.23 18.00
N ARG A 140 -2.74 16.03 17.45
CA ARG A 140 -3.55 14.99 18.09
C ARG A 140 -2.82 14.42 19.30
N ARG A 141 -3.55 14.30 20.41
CA ARG A 141 -3.11 13.64 21.64
C ARG A 141 -4.03 12.45 21.95
N ARG A 142 -3.67 11.64 22.94
CA ARG A 142 -4.56 10.54 23.40
C ARG A 142 -5.79 11.08 24.13
N ASP A 143 -5.65 12.26 24.75
CA ASP A 143 -6.65 12.97 25.54
C ASP A 143 -7.37 14.10 24.76
N GLY A 144 -7.22 14.15 23.43
CA GLY A 144 -7.86 15.14 22.58
C GLY A 144 -6.91 15.72 21.54
N SER A 145 -6.86 17.04 21.41
CA SER A 145 -5.91 17.74 20.55
C SER A 145 -5.45 19.04 21.18
N SER A 146 -4.32 19.57 20.70
CA SER A 146 -3.77 20.85 21.14
C SER A 146 -3.47 21.71 19.93
N MET A 147 -3.97 22.94 19.95
CA MET A 147 -3.75 23.93 18.90
C MET A 147 -2.70 24.96 19.33
N SER A 148 -1.62 25.10 18.56
CA SER A 148 -0.61 26.13 18.75
C SER A 148 -0.68 27.13 17.59
N GLY A 149 -1.08 28.37 17.87
CA GLY A 149 -1.20 29.45 16.88
C GLY A 149 -0.14 30.54 17.01
N GLY A 150 -0.17 31.50 16.10
CA GLY A 150 0.69 32.70 16.14
C GLY A 150 2.00 32.58 15.37
N TRP A 151 2.23 31.46 14.68
CA TRP A 151 3.38 31.27 13.81
C TRP A 151 3.14 31.92 12.45
N LYS A 152 4.17 32.50 11.83
CA LYS A 152 4.09 33.00 10.45
C LYS A 152 4.45 31.89 9.46
N HIS A 153 3.72 31.82 8.36
CA HIS A 153 4.09 30.95 7.24
C HIS A 153 5.51 31.28 6.74
N GLY A 154 6.25 30.25 6.35
CA GLY A 154 7.65 30.35 5.93
C GLY A 154 8.67 30.59 7.06
N LYS A 155 8.23 30.95 8.27
CA LYS A 155 9.08 31.04 9.47
C LYS A 155 9.09 29.76 10.29
N ILE A 156 7.98 29.02 10.26
CA ILE A 156 7.93 27.64 10.73
C ILE A 156 8.09 26.67 9.56
N HIS A 157 8.87 25.60 9.77
CA HIS A 157 9.18 24.60 8.76
C HIS A 157 8.69 23.21 9.16
N PHE A 158 7.96 22.58 8.25
CA PHE A 158 7.65 21.15 8.27
C PHE A 158 8.54 20.48 7.22
N THR A 159 9.45 19.63 7.66
CA THR A 159 10.38 18.95 6.75
C THR A 159 9.77 17.66 6.23
N MET A 160 9.95 17.40 4.95
CA MET A 160 9.58 16.15 4.31
C MET A 160 10.23 14.96 5.04
N PRO A 161 9.45 13.94 5.46
CA PRO A 161 10.01 12.70 6.00
C PRO A 161 10.96 12.03 5.00
N ILE A 162 12.02 11.37 5.49
CA ILE A 162 13.05 10.79 4.63
C ILE A 162 12.49 9.67 3.74
N GLU A 163 11.51 8.94 4.25
CA GLU A 163 10.74 7.91 3.55
C GLU A 163 9.92 8.45 2.38
N CYS A 164 9.63 9.76 2.32
CA CYS A 164 8.90 10.39 1.22
C CYS A 164 9.81 10.80 0.04
N THR A 165 11.13 10.66 0.16
CA THR A 165 12.09 11.18 -0.85
C THR A 165 11.99 10.50 -2.22
N LEU A 166 11.51 9.26 -2.26
CA LEU A 166 11.28 8.52 -3.51
C LEU A 166 10.00 8.96 -4.23
N ALA A 167 9.13 9.72 -3.56
CA ALA A 167 7.93 10.34 -4.15
C ALA A 167 8.22 11.75 -4.71
N THR A 168 9.46 12.06 -5.05
CA THR A 168 9.85 13.30 -5.75
C THR A 168 9.43 13.33 -7.22
N ARG A 169 8.81 12.25 -7.70
CA ARG A 169 8.15 12.17 -9.00
C ARG A 169 6.67 11.92 -8.78
N PRO A 170 5.81 12.33 -9.73
CA PRO A 170 4.40 11.99 -9.66
C PRO A 170 4.18 10.49 -9.42
N VAL A 171 3.41 10.20 -8.39
CA VAL A 171 3.05 8.86 -7.99
C VAL A 171 2.00 8.33 -8.96
N LYS A 172 2.24 7.13 -9.46
CA LYS A 172 1.28 6.43 -10.32
C LYS A 172 0.17 5.83 -9.46
N VAL A 173 -1.06 5.98 -9.92
CA VAL A 173 -2.25 5.45 -9.26
C VAL A 173 -2.97 4.52 -10.23
N ASP A 174 -3.32 3.32 -9.77
CA ASP A 174 -4.22 2.44 -10.51
C ASP A 174 -5.66 2.95 -10.37
N THR A 175 -6.09 3.79 -11.32
CA THR A 175 -7.42 4.44 -11.28
C THR A 175 -8.57 3.45 -11.41
N THR A 176 -8.38 2.36 -12.15
CA THR A 176 -9.40 1.31 -12.28
C THR A 176 -9.57 0.58 -10.96
N PHE A 177 -8.46 0.27 -10.29
CA PHE A 177 -8.51 -0.34 -8.95
C PHE A 177 -9.07 0.63 -7.90
N ALA A 178 -8.70 1.92 -7.93
CA ALA A 178 -9.24 2.94 -7.04
C ALA A 178 -10.77 3.03 -7.13
N LYS A 179 -11.31 3.03 -8.36
CA LYS A 179 -12.75 3.05 -8.60
C LYS A 179 -13.45 1.80 -8.04
N ALA A 180 -12.87 0.62 -8.27
CA ALA A 180 -13.44 -0.63 -7.75
C ALA A 180 -13.46 -0.67 -6.21
N LEU A 181 -12.42 -0.12 -5.55
CA LEU A 181 -12.39 0.01 -4.09
C LEU A 181 -13.52 0.92 -3.57
N GLU A 182 -13.77 2.02 -4.26
CA GLU A 182 -14.87 2.94 -3.96
C GLU A 182 -16.23 2.26 -4.11
N GLU A 183 -16.49 1.64 -5.26
CA GLU A 183 -17.77 0.98 -5.57
C GLU A 183 -18.10 -0.10 -4.52
N ALA A 184 -17.15 -0.99 -4.21
CA ALA A 184 -17.33 -2.01 -3.18
C ALA A 184 -17.61 -1.43 -1.78
N GLN A 185 -17.01 -0.27 -1.47
CA GLN A 185 -17.23 0.40 -0.20
C GLN A 185 -18.59 1.11 -0.13
N ALA A 186 -19.00 1.77 -1.22
CA ALA A 186 -20.28 2.45 -1.34
C ALA A 186 -21.46 1.48 -1.25
N ASP A 187 -21.33 0.32 -1.89
CA ASP A 187 -22.34 -0.74 -1.89
C ASP A 187 -22.40 -1.52 -0.57
N GLY A 188 -21.45 -1.26 0.35
CA GLY A 188 -21.39 -1.96 1.63
C GLY A 188 -21.13 -3.45 1.49
N SER A 189 -20.34 -3.83 0.48
CA SER A 189 -20.00 -5.22 0.18
C SER A 189 -19.29 -5.90 1.35
N ALA A 190 -19.20 -7.23 1.33
CA ALA A 190 -18.52 -7.98 2.40
C ALA A 190 -17.03 -7.61 2.48
N LEU A 191 -16.36 -7.40 1.35
CA LEU A 191 -15.03 -6.81 1.32
C LEU A 191 -15.04 -5.34 1.77
N GLY A 192 -15.93 -4.50 1.23
CA GLY A 192 -16.02 -3.07 1.52
C GLY A 192 -16.17 -2.75 3.02
N LYS A 193 -16.83 -3.62 3.79
CA LYS A 193 -16.96 -3.51 5.26
C LYS A 193 -15.66 -3.82 6.01
N ARG A 194 -14.84 -4.77 5.54
CA ARG A 194 -13.59 -5.19 6.18
C ARG A 194 -12.40 -4.34 5.78
N LEU A 195 -12.45 -3.79 4.57
CA LEU A 195 -11.37 -3.09 3.92
C LEU A 195 -10.81 -1.89 4.73
N PRO A 196 -11.62 -1.02 5.38
CA PRO A 196 -11.09 0.11 6.14
C PRO A 196 -10.12 -0.30 7.27
N ALA A 197 -10.46 -1.37 8.00
CA ALA A 197 -9.61 -1.89 9.06
C ALA A 197 -8.32 -2.50 8.48
N ALA A 198 -8.46 -3.32 7.42
CA ALA A 198 -7.32 -3.95 6.75
C ALA A 198 -6.34 -2.93 6.18
N ILE A 199 -6.84 -1.91 5.46
CA ILE A 199 -6.00 -0.86 4.86
C ILE A 199 -5.33 -0.01 5.91
N SER A 200 -5.99 0.28 7.04
CA SER A 200 -5.36 1.06 8.11
C SER A 200 -4.11 0.38 8.65
N PHE A 201 -4.15 -0.94 8.87
CA PHE A 201 -2.97 -1.70 9.26
C PHE A 201 -1.94 -1.83 8.13
N PHE A 202 -2.39 -2.03 6.89
CA PHE A 202 -1.50 -2.09 5.73
C PHE A 202 -0.73 -0.78 5.54
N GLY A 203 -1.39 0.37 5.61
CA GLY A 203 -0.76 1.69 5.48
C GLY A 203 0.27 1.95 6.58
N LEU A 204 0.01 1.53 7.82
CA LEU A 204 0.98 1.62 8.92
C LEU A 204 2.20 0.72 8.69
N ALA A 205 1.98 -0.50 8.20
CA ALA A 205 3.03 -1.47 7.93
C ALA A 205 3.94 -1.07 6.76
N ASN A 206 3.48 -0.17 5.89
CA ASN A 206 4.18 0.27 4.69
C ASN A 206 4.45 1.77 4.77
N THR A 207 4.90 2.29 5.92
CA THR A 207 5.31 3.70 6.05
C THR A 207 6.76 3.93 5.64
N ASP A 208 7.57 2.87 5.64
CA ASP A 208 9.04 2.88 5.51
C ASP A 208 9.74 3.80 6.51
N SER A 209 9.03 4.16 7.59
CA SER A 209 9.55 5.07 8.59
C SER A 209 10.59 4.37 9.45
N GLY A 210 11.76 4.99 9.65
CA GLY A 210 12.78 4.45 10.55
C GLY A 210 12.33 4.33 12.01
N TRP A 211 11.19 4.91 12.37
CA TRP A 211 10.55 4.77 13.68
C TRP A 211 9.65 3.53 13.79
N MET A 212 9.28 2.92 12.66
CA MET A 212 8.54 1.68 12.62
C MET A 212 9.53 0.51 12.61
N LEU A 213 9.67 -0.16 13.75
CA LEU A 213 10.56 -1.32 13.83
C LEU A 213 10.05 -2.45 12.93
N PRO A 214 10.92 -3.25 12.28
CA PRO A 214 10.50 -4.35 11.40
C PRO A 214 9.54 -5.33 12.08
N GLU A 215 9.67 -5.55 13.39
CA GLU A 215 8.77 -6.38 14.19
C GLU A 215 7.35 -5.80 14.23
N ALA A 216 7.23 -4.48 14.39
CA ALA A 216 5.96 -3.77 14.37
C ALA A 216 5.34 -3.77 12.96
N GLU A 217 6.15 -3.67 11.91
CA GLU A 217 5.71 -3.82 10.51
C GLU A 217 5.17 -5.22 10.25
N VAL A 218 5.81 -6.27 10.77
CA VAL A 218 5.31 -7.65 10.64
C VAL A 218 3.98 -7.81 11.38
N ILE A 219 3.86 -7.27 12.61
CA ILE A 219 2.63 -7.33 13.39
C ILE A 219 1.47 -6.65 12.64
N THR A 220 1.70 -5.44 12.14
CA THR A 220 0.68 -4.66 11.43
C THR A 220 0.37 -5.26 10.05
N SER A 221 1.37 -5.77 9.31
CA SER A 221 1.17 -6.49 8.05
C SER A 221 0.26 -7.70 8.23
N VAL A 222 0.54 -8.55 9.23
CA VAL A 222 -0.29 -9.73 9.49
C VAL A 222 -1.68 -9.34 9.97
N ALA A 223 -1.82 -8.31 10.81
CA ALA A 223 -3.12 -7.79 11.20
C ALA A 223 -3.93 -7.32 9.97
N ALA A 224 -3.29 -6.68 8.99
CA ALA A 224 -3.94 -6.30 7.74
C ALA A 224 -4.49 -7.53 6.99
N PHE A 225 -3.69 -8.58 6.83
CA PHE A 225 -4.15 -9.81 6.20
C PHE A 225 -5.27 -10.51 6.98
N GLU A 226 -5.17 -10.59 8.31
CA GLU A 226 -6.19 -11.15 9.19
C GLU A 226 -7.54 -10.46 8.99
N GLN A 227 -7.55 -9.12 8.99
CA GLN A 227 -8.76 -8.33 8.73
C GLN A 227 -9.29 -8.55 7.30
N LEU A 228 -8.39 -8.58 6.31
CA LEU A 228 -8.76 -8.73 4.90
C LEU A 228 -9.48 -10.06 4.62
N VAL A 229 -8.92 -11.18 5.08
CA VAL A 229 -9.46 -12.52 4.77
C VAL A 229 -10.38 -13.07 5.87
N GLY A 230 -10.48 -12.38 7.01
CA GLY A 230 -11.24 -12.83 8.18
C GLY A 230 -10.61 -14.05 8.83
N ALA A 231 -9.30 -13.99 9.09
CA ALA A 231 -8.53 -15.06 9.72
C ALA A 231 -8.21 -14.77 11.18
N HIS A 232 -8.13 -15.82 12.00
CA HIS A 232 -7.82 -15.71 13.44
C HIS A 232 -6.65 -16.59 13.91
N THR A 233 -6.13 -17.45 13.03
CA THR A 233 -5.01 -18.34 13.35
C THR A 233 -4.09 -18.48 12.14
N ALA A 234 -2.85 -18.93 12.36
CA ALA A 234 -1.90 -19.22 11.29
C ALA A 234 -2.45 -20.22 10.25
N GLN A 235 -3.19 -21.24 10.70
CA GLN A 235 -3.77 -22.24 9.80
C GLN A 235 -4.92 -21.67 8.98
N ASP A 236 -5.75 -20.83 9.59
CA ASP A 236 -6.87 -20.18 8.93
C ASP A 236 -6.38 -19.15 7.90
N LEU A 237 -5.40 -18.33 8.27
CA LEU A 237 -4.75 -17.37 7.36
C LEU A 237 -4.12 -18.09 6.16
N SER A 238 -3.33 -19.12 6.45
CA SER A 238 -2.68 -19.97 5.44
C SER A 238 -3.70 -20.58 4.48
N LYS A 239 -4.77 -21.22 4.98
CA LYS A 239 -5.82 -21.81 4.14
C LYS A 239 -6.54 -20.78 3.27
N ARG A 240 -6.89 -19.62 3.83
CA ARG A 240 -7.64 -18.58 3.10
C ARG A 240 -6.80 -17.94 2.00
N ILE A 241 -5.56 -17.56 2.30
CA ILE A 241 -4.63 -17.03 1.29
C ILE A 241 -4.31 -18.11 0.25
N GLY A 242 -4.03 -19.34 0.68
CA GLY A 242 -3.81 -20.48 -0.21
C GLY A 242 -4.99 -20.73 -1.16
N SER A 243 -6.23 -20.62 -0.67
CA SER A 243 -7.42 -20.76 -1.50
C SER A 243 -7.60 -19.62 -2.49
N LEU A 244 -7.24 -18.38 -2.14
CA LEU A 244 -7.32 -17.22 -3.03
C LEU A 244 -6.29 -17.32 -4.16
N LEU A 245 -5.08 -17.79 -3.85
CA LEU A 245 -3.97 -17.84 -4.79
C LEU A 245 -3.83 -19.19 -5.51
N ARG A 246 -4.64 -20.20 -5.15
CA ARG A 246 -4.65 -21.54 -5.78
C ARG A 246 -4.60 -21.52 -7.31
N PRO A 247 -5.38 -20.70 -8.04
CA PRO A 247 -5.34 -20.68 -9.50
C PRO A 247 -3.99 -20.26 -10.09
N TYR A 248 -3.21 -19.50 -9.31
CA TYR A 248 -1.93 -18.92 -9.71
C TYR A 248 -0.72 -19.69 -9.15
N GLY A 249 -0.95 -20.69 -8.30
CA GLY A 249 0.10 -21.52 -7.73
C GLY A 249 0.91 -22.23 -8.81
N ARG A 250 2.23 -22.18 -8.69
CA ARG A 250 3.20 -22.79 -9.62
C ARG A 250 4.25 -23.64 -8.93
N ARG A 251 4.42 -23.54 -7.61
CA ARG A 251 5.41 -24.32 -6.86
C ARG A 251 4.84 -24.83 -5.55
N SER A 252 5.17 -26.08 -5.25
CA SER A 252 4.94 -26.68 -3.94
C SER A 252 6.07 -26.33 -2.97
N VAL A 253 5.83 -26.55 -1.68
CA VAL A 253 6.87 -26.46 -0.65
C VAL A 253 8.02 -27.44 -0.94
N SER A 254 7.69 -28.65 -1.42
CA SER A 254 8.70 -29.65 -1.79
C SER A 254 9.69 -29.13 -2.85
N ASP A 255 9.21 -28.34 -3.82
CA ASP A 255 10.04 -27.81 -4.91
C ASP A 255 11.07 -26.78 -4.42
N VAL A 256 10.80 -26.10 -3.29
CA VAL A 256 11.63 -24.98 -2.81
C VAL A 256 12.53 -25.36 -1.64
N LEU A 257 12.27 -26.47 -0.96
CA LEU A 257 13.03 -26.91 0.23
C LEU A 257 14.54 -27.04 -0.02
N ILE A 258 14.97 -27.34 -1.25
CA ILE A 258 16.39 -27.45 -1.60
C ILE A 258 17.09 -26.09 -1.42
N ALA A 259 16.45 -25.01 -1.89
CA ALA A 259 16.97 -23.65 -1.81
C ALA A 259 16.64 -22.98 -0.47
N ARG A 260 15.49 -23.34 0.13
CA ARG A 260 14.93 -22.74 1.35
C ARG A 260 14.84 -23.77 2.48
N ARG A 261 15.99 -24.29 2.90
CA ARG A 261 16.08 -25.38 3.90
C ARG A 261 15.52 -25.03 5.27
N SER A 262 15.44 -23.75 5.59
CA SER A 262 14.92 -23.22 6.86
C SER A 262 13.39 -23.18 6.94
N ILE A 263 12.66 -23.53 5.87
CA ILE A 263 11.20 -23.66 5.93
C ILE A 263 10.85 -24.77 6.93
N TRP A 264 10.16 -24.39 8.00
CA TRP A 264 9.87 -25.31 9.09
C TRP A 264 8.58 -26.08 8.87
N LEU A 265 8.65 -27.41 8.78
CA LEU A 265 7.51 -28.28 8.50
C LEU A 265 6.99 -29.02 9.74
N GLY A 266 5.69 -29.32 9.74
CA GLY A 266 5.08 -30.22 10.73
C GLY A 266 5.04 -29.67 12.15
N ALA A 267 5.23 -28.37 12.33
CA ALA A 267 5.30 -27.75 13.63
C ALA A 267 3.95 -27.77 14.35
N THR A 268 3.89 -28.43 15.50
CA THR A 268 2.69 -28.45 16.35
C THR A 268 3.05 -28.04 17.77
N TYR A 269 2.37 -27.02 18.30
CA TYR A 269 2.62 -26.55 19.66
C TYR A 269 1.91 -27.46 20.68
N ASP A 270 2.70 -28.13 21.51
CA ASP A 270 2.21 -28.89 22.65
C ASP A 270 2.00 -27.95 23.83
N LYS A 271 0.73 -27.66 24.16
CA LYS A 271 0.34 -26.81 25.28
C LYS A 271 0.79 -27.35 26.63
N LYS A 272 0.84 -28.67 26.81
CA LYS A 272 1.22 -29.31 28.09
C LYS A 272 2.71 -29.16 28.34
N ARG A 273 3.51 -29.42 27.31
CA ARG A 273 4.98 -29.32 27.37
C ARG A 273 5.50 -27.91 27.13
N LYS A 274 4.62 -26.98 26.73
CA LYS A 274 4.95 -25.61 26.28
C LYS A 274 6.06 -25.60 25.23
N THR A 275 6.09 -26.61 24.36
CA THR A 275 7.16 -26.82 23.37
C THR A 275 6.58 -27.16 22.01
N TRP A 276 7.38 -27.00 20.96
CA TRP A 276 7.00 -27.40 19.60
C TRP A 276 7.48 -28.81 19.31
N LEU A 277 6.57 -29.64 18.80
CA LEU A 277 6.84 -31.01 18.37
C LEU A 277 6.79 -31.09 16.84
N SER A 278 7.59 -32.00 16.27
CA SER A 278 7.52 -32.38 14.87
C SER A 278 6.45 -33.44 14.68
N ASP A 279 5.44 -33.13 13.87
CA ASP A 279 4.44 -34.07 13.38
C ASP A 279 4.80 -34.47 11.95
N LEU A 280 5.27 -35.71 11.77
CA LEU A 280 5.75 -36.22 10.48
C LEU A 280 4.64 -36.30 9.44
N VAL A 281 3.41 -36.65 9.85
CA VAL A 281 2.26 -36.73 8.93
C VAL A 281 1.91 -35.33 8.44
N LYS A 282 1.88 -34.36 9.36
CA LYS A 282 1.67 -32.96 9.01
C LYS A 282 2.80 -32.42 8.14
N ALA A 283 4.05 -32.75 8.43
CA ALA A 283 5.20 -32.32 7.63
C ALA A 283 5.09 -32.80 6.18
N GLU A 284 4.73 -34.07 5.98
CA GLU A 284 4.53 -34.64 4.65
C GLU A 284 3.36 -33.99 3.89
N ASN A 285 2.28 -33.66 4.61
CA ASN A 285 1.17 -32.90 4.04
C ASN A 285 1.58 -31.47 3.64
N GLU A 286 2.35 -30.79 4.48
CA GLU A 286 2.82 -29.42 4.23
C GLU A 286 3.78 -29.34 3.04
N LYS A 287 4.56 -30.39 2.73
CA LYS A 287 5.38 -30.45 1.51
C LYS A 287 4.57 -30.31 0.21
N ARG A 288 3.31 -30.74 0.23
CA ARG A 288 2.39 -30.69 -0.92
C ARG A 288 1.65 -29.36 -1.03
N TRP A 289 1.75 -28.49 -0.02
CA TRP A 289 1.13 -27.18 -0.08
C TRP A 289 1.82 -26.30 -1.11
N SER A 290 1.09 -25.32 -1.65
CA SER A 290 1.73 -24.25 -2.41
C SER A 290 2.66 -23.44 -1.51
N VAL A 291 3.75 -22.92 -2.09
CA VAL A 291 4.73 -22.16 -1.31
C VAL A 291 4.13 -20.88 -0.70
N HIS A 292 3.25 -20.17 -1.41
CA HIS A 292 2.52 -19.02 -0.86
C HIS A 292 1.64 -19.38 0.35
N GLN A 293 1.02 -20.56 0.36
CA GLN A 293 0.23 -21.03 1.50
C GLN A 293 1.13 -21.23 2.72
N LYS A 294 2.33 -21.78 2.51
CA LYS A 294 3.31 -21.97 3.59
C LYS A 294 3.89 -20.65 4.09
N TRP A 295 4.22 -19.72 3.19
CA TRP A 295 4.66 -18.36 3.54
C TRP A 295 3.64 -17.64 4.42
N ALA A 296 2.35 -17.72 4.08
CA ALA A 296 1.27 -17.12 4.88
C ALA A 296 1.17 -17.71 6.30
N GLN A 297 1.43 -19.01 6.46
CA GLN A 297 1.51 -19.63 7.78
C GLN A 297 2.72 -19.09 8.57
N GLU A 298 3.86 -18.99 7.89
CA GLU A 298 5.13 -18.62 8.50
C GLU A 298 5.18 -17.17 8.96
N ILE A 299 4.68 -16.22 8.15
CA ILE A 299 4.61 -14.80 8.55
C ILE A 299 3.71 -14.60 9.77
N HIS A 300 2.63 -15.38 9.90
CA HIS A 300 1.78 -15.34 11.10
C HIS A 300 2.51 -15.91 12.33
N TRP A 301 3.28 -17.00 12.17
CA TRP A 301 4.11 -17.50 13.27
C TRP A 301 5.16 -16.47 13.70
N LEU A 302 5.78 -15.77 12.76
CA LEU A 302 6.74 -14.70 13.03
C LEU A 302 6.08 -13.56 13.82
N ARG A 303 4.90 -13.09 13.39
CA ARG A 303 4.09 -12.13 14.17
C ARG A 303 3.78 -12.64 15.58
N SER A 304 3.42 -13.92 15.71
CA SER A 304 3.08 -14.52 17.01
C SER A 304 4.30 -14.55 17.94
N SER A 305 5.51 -14.79 17.41
CA SER A 305 6.73 -14.71 18.23
C SER A 305 7.01 -13.30 18.73
N PHE A 306 6.79 -12.26 17.92
CA PHE A 306 6.95 -10.87 18.37
C PHE A 306 5.94 -10.47 19.45
N VAL A 307 4.66 -10.83 19.27
CA VAL A 307 3.61 -10.44 20.22
C VAL A 307 3.73 -11.14 21.58
N HIS A 308 4.19 -12.39 21.60
CA HIS A 308 4.28 -13.16 22.84
C HIS A 308 5.67 -13.11 23.50
N GLY A 309 6.58 -12.26 23.02
CA GLY A 309 7.94 -12.13 23.57
C GLY A 309 8.74 -13.43 23.46
N GLY A 310 8.44 -14.26 22.47
CA GLY A 310 9.17 -15.51 22.25
C GLY A 310 10.63 -15.21 21.88
N THR A 311 11.56 -16.07 22.28
CA THR A 311 12.97 -15.93 21.87
C THR A 311 13.09 -16.19 20.36
N LEU A 312 13.00 -15.11 19.57
CA LEU A 312 13.28 -15.06 18.15
C LEU A 312 14.61 -15.72 17.71
N PRO A 313 15.75 -15.57 18.45
CA PRO A 313 17.05 -15.99 17.92
C PRO A 313 17.29 -17.51 17.89
N LYS A 314 16.31 -18.36 18.25
CA LYS A 314 16.53 -19.82 18.30
C LYS A 314 16.07 -20.58 17.06
N ARG A 315 15.40 -19.94 16.10
CA ARG A 315 14.89 -20.63 14.92
C ARG A 315 15.22 -19.87 13.64
N ASP A 316 15.73 -20.62 12.66
CA ASP A 316 15.83 -20.17 11.28
C ASP A 316 14.45 -20.15 10.62
N TRP A 317 14.16 -19.08 9.92
CA TRP A 317 12.93 -18.89 9.15
C TRP A 317 13.20 -19.19 7.68
N GLY A 318 12.21 -19.71 6.96
CA GLY A 318 12.27 -19.93 5.53
C GLY A 318 12.50 -18.63 4.76
N TRP A 319 11.98 -17.52 5.28
CA TRP A 319 12.17 -16.17 4.75
C TRP A 319 12.64 -15.23 5.86
N SER A 320 13.50 -14.29 5.51
CA SER A 320 13.90 -13.21 6.42
C SER A 320 12.74 -12.24 6.70
N ILE A 321 12.89 -11.40 7.74
CA ILE A 321 11.90 -10.36 8.06
C ILE A 321 11.67 -9.45 6.85
N LEU A 322 12.73 -8.97 6.21
CA LEU A 322 12.65 -8.11 5.04
C LEU A 322 11.89 -8.79 3.88
N GLU A 323 12.14 -10.08 3.66
CA GLU A 323 11.45 -10.84 2.62
C GLU A 323 9.94 -11.00 2.92
N HIS A 324 9.58 -11.22 4.19
CA HIS A 324 8.19 -11.26 4.62
C HIS A 324 7.48 -9.92 4.41
N LEU A 325 8.13 -8.81 4.76
CA LEU A 325 7.57 -7.47 4.60
C LEU A 325 7.40 -7.09 3.13
N LEU A 326 8.43 -7.32 2.32
CA LEU A 326 8.36 -7.05 0.88
C LEU A 326 7.28 -7.88 0.18
N MET A 327 7.17 -9.17 0.50
CA MET A 327 6.09 -10.00 -0.03
C MET A 327 4.73 -9.58 0.52
N GLY A 328 4.66 -9.11 1.77
CA GLY A 328 3.44 -8.55 2.36
C GLY A 328 2.93 -7.37 1.54
N ALA A 329 3.81 -6.41 1.26
CA ALA A 329 3.55 -5.24 0.44
C ALA A 329 3.11 -5.61 -0.99
N PHE A 330 3.75 -6.61 -1.60
CA PHE A 330 3.45 -7.09 -2.95
C PHE A 330 2.12 -7.87 -3.04
N VAL A 331 1.85 -8.76 -2.08
CA VAL A 331 0.72 -9.70 -2.13
C VAL A 331 -0.59 -9.05 -1.67
N PHE A 332 -0.55 -8.16 -0.67
CA PHE A 332 -1.76 -7.60 -0.08
C PHE A 332 -2.67 -6.91 -1.12
N PRO A 333 -2.19 -5.97 -1.97
CA PRO A 333 -3.05 -5.35 -2.99
C PRO A 333 -3.61 -6.36 -4.00
N LEU A 334 -2.85 -7.41 -4.35
CA LEU A 334 -3.31 -8.47 -5.25
C LEU A 334 -4.46 -9.27 -4.64
N LEU A 335 -4.40 -9.57 -3.33
CA LEU A 335 -5.51 -10.24 -2.65
C LEU A 335 -6.76 -9.37 -2.62
N VAL A 336 -6.62 -8.06 -2.43
CA VAL A 336 -7.75 -7.13 -2.50
C VAL A 336 -8.37 -7.15 -3.91
N LYS A 337 -7.56 -7.07 -4.96
CA LYS A 337 -8.02 -7.17 -6.36
C LYS A 337 -8.73 -8.49 -6.67
N ILE A 338 -8.20 -9.62 -6.18
CA ILE A 338 -8.85 -10.93 -6.32
C ILE A 338 -10.20 -10.97 -5.60
N LEU A 339 -10.28 -10.39 -4.40
CA LEU A 339 -11.53 -10.35 -3.63
C LEU A 339 -12.56 -9.44 -4.29
N LEU A 340 -12.16 -8.28 -4.82
CA LEU A 340 -13.04 -7.41 -5.63
C LEU A 340 -13.54 -8.14 -6.88
N ALA A 341 -12.66 -8.88 -7.56
CA ALA A 341 -13.05 -9.67 -8.73
C ALA A 341 -14.03 -10.80 -8.41
N LYS A 342 -13.98 -11.36 -7.20
CA LYS A 342 -14.98 -12.34 -6.72
C LYS A 342 -16.33 -11.72 -6.39
N GLU A 343 -16.36 -10.42 -6.15
CA GLU A 343 -17.56 -9.64 -5.88
C GLU A 343 -17.96 -8.77 -7.10
N ASP A 344 -17.40 -9.06 -8.29
CA ASP A 344 -17.69 -8.41 -9.57
C ASP A 344 -17.39 -6.89 -9.67
N TYR A 345 -16.64 -6.32 -8.73
CA TYR A 345 -16.23 -4.91 -8.78
C TYR A 345 -14.96 -4.65 -9.61
N TYR A 346 -14.18 -5.69 -9.92
CA TYR A 346 -12.88 -5.53 -10.60
C TYR A 346 -12.59 -6.68 -11.55
N ALA A 347 -12.10 -6.36 -12.75
CA ALA A 347 -11.55 -7.35 -13.67
C ALA A 347 -10.03 -7.39 -13.52
N LEU A 348 -9.47 -8.55 -13.18
CA LEU A 348 -8.02 -8.71 -13.08
C LEU A 348 -7.36 -8.43 -14.44
N THR A 349 -6.42 -7.49 -14.45
CA THR A 349 -5.65 -7.18 -15.65
C THR A 349 -4.60 -8.25 -15.92
N GLU A 350 -4.06 -8.27 -17.15
CA GLU A 350 -2.92 -9.14 -17.46
C GLU A 350 -1.71 -8.89 -16.55
N ALA A 351 -1.48 -7.64 -16.14
CA ALA A 351 -0.43 -7.29 -15.19
C ALA A 351 -0.69 -7.87 -13.79
N ASP A 352 -1.95 -7.84 -13.32
CA ASP A 352 -2.35 -8.44 -12.03
C ASP A 352 -2.13 -9.95 -12.06
N LEU A 353 -2.52 -10.60 -13.16
CA LEU A 353 -2.38 -12.05 -13.32
C LEU A 353 -0.91 -12.47 -13.40
N CYS A 354 -0.05 -11.73 -14.12
CA CYS A 354 1.40 -11.93 -14.12
C CYS A 354 1.98 -11.82 -12.70
N ARG A 355 1.56 -10.80 -11.94
CA ARG A 355 2.02 -10.60 -10.56
C ARG A 355 1.58 -11.73 -9.64
N CYS A 356 0.34 -12.19 -9.75
CA CYS A 356 -0.15 -13.35 -8.99
C CYS A 356 0.67 -14.63 -9.31
N GLU A 357 0.96 -14.87 -10.59
CA GLU A 357 1.78 -16.01 -11.03
C GLU A 357 3.25 -15.90 -10.63
N SER A 358 3.72 -14.69 -10.31
CA SER A 358 5.10 -14.44 -9.87
C SER A 358 5.33 -14.74 -8.39
N ILE A 359 4.27 -14.84 -7.57
CA ILE A 359 4.38 -15.03 -6.11
C ILE A 359 5.19 -16.29 -5.77
N ASP A 360 4.83 -17.44 -6.33
CA ASP A 360 5.51 -18.71 -6.03
C ASP A 360 6.96 -18.75 -6.52
N PRO A 361 7.27 -18.32 -7.76
CA PRO A 361 8.65 -18.12 -8.19
C PRO A 361 9.44 -17.20 -7.24
N LEU A 362 8.92 -16.03 -6.87
CA LEU A 362 9.61 -15.10 -5.97
C LEU A 362 9.92 -15.75 -4.63
N LEU A 363 8.94 -16.40 -4.00
CA LEU A 363 9.13 -17.11 -2.73
C LEU A 363 10.16 -18.25 -2.80
N ALA A 364 10.40 -18.82 -3.98
CA ALA A 364 11.38 -19.87 -4.20
C ALA A 364 12.83 -19.35 -4.31
N HIS A 365 13.04 -18.15 -4.83
CA HIS A 365 14.37 -17.54 -4.99
C HIS A 365 14.90 -16.97 -3.68
N THR A 366 16.21 -16.94 -3.46
CA THR A 366 16.87 -16.38 -2.24
C THR A 366 17.66 -15.10 -2.50
N ASN A 367 17.81 -14.69 -3.75
CA ASN A 367 18.70 -13.62 -4.21
C ASN A 367 17.91 -12.40 -4.75
N TRP A 368 16.86 -11.98 -4.04
CA TRP A 368 15.92 -10.97 -4.55
C TRP A 368 16.57 -9.63 -4.88
N PHE A 369 17.59 -9.24 -4.10
CA PHE A 369 18.24 -7.94 -4.17
C PHE A 369 19.53 -7.97 -5.00
N ASP A 370 20.05 -9.15 -5.31
CA ASP A 370 21.31 -9.29 -6.02
C ASP A 370 21.10 -9.06 -7.52
N SER A 371 22.02 -8.32 -8.15
CA SER A 371 22.11 -8.27 -9.61
C SER A 371 22.75 -9.54 -10.13
N GLU A 372 22.09 -10.23 -11.08
CA GLU A 372 22.65 -11.44 -11.68
C GLU A 372 23.60 -11.10 -12.84
N GLY A 373 24.90 -11.23 -12.59
CA GLY A 373 25.94 -11.04 -13.61
C GLY A 373 26.02 -9.59 -14.12
N ASN A 374 26.05 -9.42 -15.45
CA ASN A 374 26.10 -8.10 -16.11
C ASN A 374 24.71 -7.43 -16.27
N SER A 375 23.64 -8.04 -15.75
CA SER A 375 22.31 -7.46 -15.80
C SER A 375 22.16 -6.40 -14.71
N TRP A 376 21.58 -5.25 -15.05
CA TRP A 376 21.16 -4.24 -14.08
C TRP A 376 19.88 -4.64 -13.32
N MET A 377 19.25 -5.76 -13.69
CA MET A 377 18.06 -6.28 -13.03
C MET A 377 18.41 -7.14 -11.82
N THR A 378 17.69 -6.90 -10.73
CA THR A 378 17.71 -7.74 -9.53
C THR A 378 17.00 -9.08 -9.78
N GLY A 379 17.27 -10.09 -8.94
CA GLY A 379 16.58 -11.38 -9.00
C GLY A 379 15.05 -11.25 -8.92
N TRP A 380 14.56 -10.29 -8.14
CA TRP A 380 13.13 -9.93 -8.07
C TRP A 380 12.58 -9.46 -9.44
N GLN A 381 13.24 -8.47 -10.05
CA GLN A 381 12.82 -7.90 -11.32
C GLN A 381 12.87 -8.93 -12.45
N LYS A 382 13.93 -9.75 -12.48
CA LYS A 382 14.09 -10.82 -13.46
C LYS A 382 12.95 -11.82 -13.37
N THR A 383 12.61 -12.27 -12.16
CA THR A 383 11.51 -13.22 -11.94
C THR A 383 10.17 -12.68 -12.49
N ILE A 384 9.84 -11.43 -12.19
CA ILE A 384 8.61 -10.79 -12.71
C ILE A 384 8.65 -10.69 -14.24
N SER A 385 9.80 -10.31 -14.80
CA SER A 385 9.99 -10.21 -16.25
C SER A 385 9.82 -11.56 -16.95
N ASP A 386 10.42 -12.61 -16.42
CA ASP A 386 10.35 -13.97 -16.98
C ASP A 386 8.91 -14.50 -16.98
N VAL A 387 8.17 -14.30 -15.89
CA VAL A 387 6.76 -14.66 -15.81
C VAL A 387 5.92 -13.87 -16.81
N THR A 388 6.15 -12.56 -16.89
CA THR A 388 5.45 -11.68 -17.84
C THR A 388 5.71 -12.12 -19.29
N GLN A 389 6.95 -12.40 -19.65
CA GLN A 389 7.34 -12.88 -20.97
C GLN A 389 6.71 -14.24 -21.28
N LYS A 390 6.77 -15.19 -20.34
CA LYS A 390 6.17 -16.52 -20.50
C LYS A 390 4.66 -16.43 -20.78
N ARG A 391 3.94 -15.58 -20.03
CA ARG A 391 2.49 -15.38 -20.21
C ARG A 391 2.16 -14.75 -21.56
N ARG A 392 2.90 -13.71 -21.96
CA ARG A 392 2.75 -13.10 -23.30
C ARG A 392 2.87 -14.15 -24.42
N TRP A 393 3.85 -15.05 -24.32
CA TRP A 393 4.01 -16.13 -25.28
C TRP A 393 2.87 -17.16 -25.26
N GLN A 394 2.28 -17.44 -24.10
CA GLN A 394 1.10 -18.32 -24.02
C GLN A 394 -0.11 -17.73 -24.74
N VAL A 395 -0.40 -16.44 -24.52
CA VAL A 395 -1.50 -15.73 -25.20
C VAL A 395 -1.31 -15.73 -26.72
N VAL A 396 -0.08 -15.50 -27.21
CA VAL A 396 0.23 -15.56 -28.64
C VAL A 396 0.00 -16.97 -29.19
N ARG A 397 0.46 -18.02 -28.49
CA ARG A 397 0.25 -19.41 -28.91
C ARG A 397 -1.22 -19.79 -28.99
N GLU A 398 -2.04 -19.35 -28.04
CA GLU A 398 -3.48 -19.61 -28.04
C GLU A 398 -4.19 -18.90 -29.19
N LYS A 399 -3.82 -17.66 -29.51
CA LYS A 399 -4.33 -16.93 -30.68
C LYS A 399 -3.97 -17.59 -32.01
N VAL A 400 -2.74 -18.11 -32.12
CA VAL A 400 -2.31 -18.85 -33.32
C VAL A 400 -3.12 -20.15 -33.47
N LYS A 401 -3.28 -20.92 -32.39
CA LYS A 401 -4.08 -22.15 -32.39
C LYS A 401 -5.55 -21.90 -32.76
N SER A 402 -6.17 -20.85 -32.23
CA SER A 402 -7.56 -20.52 -32.54
C SER A 402 -7.73 -20.06 -34.00
N SER A 403 -6.72 -19.40 -34.58
CA SER A 403 -6.73 -18.99 -35.99
C SER A 403 -6.56 -20.19 -36.94
N LEU A 404 -5.69 -21.15 -36.61
CA LEU A 404 -5.52 -22.37 -37.39
C LEU A 404 -6.77 -23.25 -37.38
N ASN A 405 -7.45 -23.38 -36.24
CA ASN A 405 -8.69 -24.15 -36.14
C ASN A 405 -9.86 -23.52 -36.91
N LYS A 406 -9.90 -22.20 -37.07
CA LYS A 406 -10.92 -21.52 -37.89
C LYS A 406 -10.70 -21.74 -39.38
N ASN A 407 -9.46 -21.81 -39.83
CA ASN A 407 -9.14 -21.98 -41.25
C ASN A 407 -9.20 -23.45 -41.73
N GLY A 408 -9.20 -24.42 -40.81
CA GLY A 408 -9.29 -25.86 -41.12
C GLY A 408 -10.72 -26.43 -41.14
N GLY A 409 -11.76 -25.60 -40.95
CA GLY A 409 -13.16 -26.02 -40.89
C GLY A 409 -13.96 -25.85 -42.19
N ASP A 410 -13.39 -25.21 -43.20
CA ASP A 410 -14.03 -24.91 -44.50
C ASP A 410 -13.44 -25.74 -45.66
N SER A 411 -12.98 -26.97 -45.38
CA SER A 411 -12.37 -27.89 -46.38
C SER A 411 -13.22 -29.13 -46.61
#